data_AF-M5FUS3-F1
#
_entry.id   AF-M5FUS3-F1
#
_cell.length_a   1.000
_cell.length_b   1.000
_cell.length_c   1.000
_cell.angle_alpha   90.00
_cell.angle_beta   90.00
_cell.angle_gamma   90.00
#
_symmetry.space_group_name_H-M   'P 1'
#
loop_
_entity.id
_entity.type
_entity.pdbx_description
1 polymer ?
#
loop_
_entity_poly.entity_id
_entity_poly.type
_entity_poly.pdbx_seq_one_letter_code
_entity_poly.pdbx_strand_id
1 'polypeptide(L)'
;MSEIKALRSILNNALDILEDELDAAGLPPLWVAKPQMHPLDKPDYLQAPRLFEARRVILGACRMIAAAVQPPTEKIIEEGWAHQRSQALKMATQYNVAGVLAEPSADSEECIDSAVLAKRFGLSPDPFKREMRMLASHHFFREVSEGRFANNRVSMSLISPYAAPYAIRYVADWGLTVAHRVVDSLRVEQSKTAAQLAFGFDTDQFAFLEKNPKWLDVFTSAMTGCYEIAAVGIVTDYPWKDLPKGTTVVDIGGGEGGLVMSIAKAHPHLQFVDQDRPEVEEAAHRMWKTKVPEIYNEQRVKFQSHNFFTPQPLKGEGYVYVMRCIIHDWPHEECVAILNALKNAMLPSSRLLIIEHVIYPPLMPKEKTPLVLGFMDNSKPYTELATPWPLPNGPQVIELTHDIEMFCNFKAKERTPAEWDSLLAEVGMKVVKIWPTRSEFSVVEISLA
;
A
#
# COMPACT_ATOMS: atom_id res chain seq x y z
N MET A 1 -34.41 -5.30 -9.96
CA MET A 1 -33.52 -4.12 -10.04
C MET A 1 -32.44 -4.36 -11.09
N SER A 2 -32.16 -3.38 -11.97
CA SER A 2 -31.03 -3.41 -12.92
C SER A 2 -29.72 -3.01 -12.24
N GLU A 3 -28.57 -3.31 -12.84
CA GLU A 3 -27.24 -2.99 -12.28
C GLU A 3 -27.07 -1.50 -12.02
N ILE A 4 -27.39 -0.65 -13.00
CA ILE A 4 -27.26 0.81 -12.85
C ILE A 4 -28.16 1.37 -11.73
N LYS A 5 -29.36 0.81 -11.54
CA LYS A 5 -30.26 1.21 -10.44
C LYS A 5 -29.70 0.78 -9.08
N ALA A 6 -29.05 -0.38 -9.02
CA ALA A 6 -28.39 -0.88 -7.81
C ALA A 6 -27.15 -0.06 -7.47
N LEU A 7 -26.28 0.21 -8.44
CA LEU A 7 -25.10 1.07 -8.28
C LEU A 7 -25.49 2.46 -7.79
N ARG A 8 -26.54 3.07 -8.34
CA ARG A 8 -27.06 4.36 -7.86
C ARG A 8 -27.52 4.27 -6.40
N SER A 9 -28.25 3.21 -6.04
CA SER A 9 -28.71 3.02 -4.65
C SER A 9 -27.54 2.83 -3.68
N ILE A 10 -26.52 2.04 -4.09
CA ILE A 10 -25.30 1.83 -3.32
C ILE A 10 -24.56 3.15 -3.13
N LEU A 11 -24.37 3.92 -4.20
CA LEU A 11 -23.65 5.18 -4.17
C LEU A 11 -24.33 6.19 -3.24
N ASN A 12 -25.65 6.38 -3.39
CA ASN A 12 -26.39 7.32 -2.54
C ASN A 12 -26.33 6.90 -1.07
N ASN A 13 -26.66 5.65 -0.75
CA ASN A 13 -26.66 5.18 0.64
C ASN A 13 -25.26 5.25 1.27
N ALA A 14 -24.21 4.94 0.52
CA ALA A 14 -22.85 5.00 1.02
C ALA A 14 -22.35 6.45 1.18
N LEU A 15 -22.78 7.39 0.33
CA LEU A 15 -22.51 8.82 0.49
C LEU A 15 -23.20 9.39 1.73
N ASP A 16 -24.48 9.08 1.94
CA ASP A 16 -25.21 9.50 3.13
C ASP A 16 -24.50 9.01 4.41
N ILE A 17 -24.10 7.73 4.43
CA ILE A 17 -23.33 7.16 5.55
C ILE A 17 -21.96 7.82 5.70
N LEU A 18 -21.27 8.13 4.60
CA LEU A 18 -19.98 8.81 4.68
C LEU A 18 -20.12 10.20 5.31
N GLU A 19 -21.16 10.96 4.95
CA GLU A 19 -21.45 12.27 5.52
C GLU A 19 -21.81 12.16 7.02
N ASP A 20 -22.70 11.24 7.37
CA ASP A 20 -23.07 10.96 8.78
C ASP A 20 -21.84 10.62 9.65
N GLU A 21 -20.92 9.82 9.12
CA GLU A 21 -19.71 9.39 9.84
C GLU A 21 -18.67 10.51 9.95
N LEU A 22 -18.59 11.41 8.97
CA LEU A 22 -17.78 12.63 9.08
C LEU A 22 -18.33 13.53 10.19
N ASP A 23 -19.64 13.78 10.19
CA ASP A 23 -20.32 14.61 11.19
C ASP A 23 -20.18 14.00 12.60
N ALA A 24 -20.38 12.69 12.74
CA ALA A 24 -20.20 11.98 14.01
C ALA A 24 -18.76 12.05 14.56
N ALA A 25 -17.77 12.12 13.67
CA ALA A 25 -16.36 12.30 14.03
C ALA A 25 -15.96 13.78 14.22
N GLY A 26 -16.88 14.74 14.04
CA GLY A 26 -16.59 16.17 14.09
C GLY A 26 -15.66 16.65 12.98
N LEU A 27 -15.65 15.94 11.85
CA LEU A 27 -14.81 16.23 10.70
C LEU A 27 -15.54 17.15 9.71
N PRO A 28 -14.81 18.01 8.98
CA PRO A 28 -15.44 18.81 7.94
C PRO A 28 -15.86 17.93 6.73
N PRO A 29 -16.72 18.43 5.84
CA PRO A 29 -17.05 17.74 4.60
C PRO A 29 -15.80 17.54 3.73
N LEU A 30 -15.76 16.46 2.94
CA LEU A 30 -14.65 16.24 2.00
C LEU A 30 -14.62 17.31 0.90
N TRP A 31 -13.42 17.62 0.43
CA TRP A 31 -13.21 18.48 -0.73
C TRP A 31 -12.19 17.88 -1.69
N VAL A 32 -12.26 18.33 -2.94
CA VAL A 32 -11.22 18.14 -3.95
C VAL A 32 -10.37 19.40 -4.07
N ALA A 33 -11.01 20.56 -4.24
CA ALA A 33 -10.35 21.77 -4.74
C ALA A 33 -9.46 22.53 -3.73
N LYS A 34 -9.70 22.43 -2.41
CA LYS A 34 -8.93 23.21 -1.43
C LYS A 34 -7.48 22.70 -1.36
N PRO A 35 -6.45 23.57 -1.35
CA PRO A 35 -5.04 23.19 -1.28
C PRO A 35 -4.63 22.81 0.15
N GLN A 36 -5.39 21.93 0.78
CA GLN A 36 -5.19 21.52 2.17
C GLN A 36 -5.53 20.04 2.31
N MET A 37 -4.73 19.33 3.10
CA MET A 37 -5.01 17.96 3.49
C MET A 37 -6.23 17.91 4.39
N HIS A 38 -7.09 16.93 4.18
CA HIS A 38 -8.22 16.67 5.07
C HIS A 38 -7.69 16.00 6.35
N PRO A 39 -8.32 16.18 7.52
CA PRO A 39 -7.90 15.46 8.73
C PRO A 39 -7.85 13.92 8.58
N LEU A 40 -8.68 13.36 7.68
CA LEU A 40 -8.66 11.93 7.31
C LEU A 40 -7.40 11.47 6.58
N ASP A 41 -6.65 12.39 5.99
CA ASP A 41 -5.46 12.07 5.20
C ASP A 41 -4.20 11.98 6.07
N LYS A 42 -4.33 12.23 7.38
CA LYS A 42 -3.22 12.04 8.30
C LYS A 42 -2.87 10.55 8.39
N PRO A 43 -1.59 10.16 8.25
CA PRO A 43 -1.18 8.75 8.28
C PRO A 43 -1.57 7.99 9.55
N ASP A 44 -1.73 8.69 10.67
CA ASP A 44 -2.12 8.13 11.97
C ASP A 44 -3.63 8.17 12.25
N TYR A 45 -4.44 8.69 11.31
CA TYR A 45 -5.89 8.72 11.48
C TYR A 45 -6.53 7.39 11.09
N LEU A 46 -7.06 6.68 12.09
CA LEU A 46 -7.83 5.47 11.87
C LEU A 46 -9.31 5.76 11.63
N GLN A 47 -9.81 5.43 10.45
CA GLN A 47 -11.21 5.64 10.09
C GLN A 47 -12.12 4.66 10.82
N ALA A 48 -13.30 5.11 11.27
CA ALA A 48 -14.31 4.19 11.80
C ALA A 48 -14.66 3.10 10.75
N PRO A 49 -14.98 1.86 11.18
CA PRO A 49 -15.32 0.77 10.26
C PRO A 49 -16.31 1.16 9.16
N ARG A 50 -17.42 1.83 9.52
CA ARG A 50 -18.43 2.29 8.55
C ARG A 50 -17.89 3.29 7.56
N LEU A 51 -17.11 4.27 8.01
CA LEU A 51 -16.50 5.28 7.14
C LEU A 51 -15.51 4.65 6.15
N PHE A 52 -14.68 3.73 6.63
CA PHE A 52 -13.72 3.00 5.80
C PHE A 52 -14.43 2.21 4.68
N GLU A 53 -15.47 1.47 5.04
CA GLU A 53 -16.24 0.67 4.08
C GLU A 53 -17.12 1.52 3.14
N ALA A 54 -17.71 2.62 3.64
CA ALA A 54 -18.42 3.59 2.80
C ALA A 54 -17.52 4.07 1.67
N ARG A 55 -16.28 4.47 1.99
CA ARG A 55 -15.29 4.93 1.01
C ARG A 55 -14.97 3.85 -0.02
N ARG A 56 -14.71 2.61 0.42
CA ARG A 56 -14.41 1.47 -0.49
C ARG A 56 -15.55 1.21 -1.46
N VAL A 57 -16.78 1.16 -0.96
CA VAL A 57 -17.99 0.91 -1.74
C VAL A 57 -18.27 2.06 -2.73
N ILE A 58 -18.11 3.32 -2.32
CA ILE A 58 -18.25 4.49 -3.21
C ILE A 58 -17.26 4.39 -4.37
N LEU A 59 -15.98 4.11 -4.10
CA LEU A 59 -14.96 3.99 -5.14
C LEU A 59 -15.26 2.84 -6.10
N GLY A 60 -15.70 1.69 -5.59
CA GLY A 60 -16.14 0.56 -6.41
C GLY A 60 -17.33 0.92 -7.31
N ALA A 61 -18.36 1.57 -6.75
CA ALA A 61 -19.54 1.99 -7.49
C ALA A 61 -19.20 3.03 -8.56
N CYS A 62 -18.36 4.03 -8.26
CA CYS A 62 -17.92 5.04 -9.22
C CYS A 62 -17.19 4.42 -10.41
N ARG A 63 -16.29 3.46 -10.17
CA ARG A 63 -15.56 2.74 -11.25
C ARG A 63 -16.52 1.96 -12.14
N MET A 64 -17.49 1.25 -11.56
CA MET A 64 -18.49 0.52 -12.33
C MET A 64 -19.46 1.44 -13.09
N ILE A 65 -19.89 2.55 -12.48
CA ILE A 65 -20.72 3.54 -13.15
C ILE A 65 -19.97 4.14 -14.33
N ALA A 66 -18.71 4.56 -14.15
CA ALA A 66 -17.87 5.08 -15.22
C ALA A 66 -17.73 4.08 -16.37
N ALA A 67 -17.43 2.81 -16.07
CA ALA A 67 -17.34 1.75 -17.07
C ALA A 67 -18.67 1.46 -17.78
N ALA A 68 -19.80 1.62 -17.10
CA ALA A 68 -21.13 1.37 -17.67
C ALA A 68 -21.62 2.50 -18.60
N VAL A 69 -21.19 3.74 -18.37
CA VAL A 69 -21.63 4.91 -19.16
C VAL A 69 -20.64 5.31 -20.26
N GLN A 70 -19.38 4.91 -20.15
CA GLN A 70 -18.36 5.18 -21.17
C GLN A 70 -18.51 4.21 -22.35
N PRO A 71 -18.47 4.70 -23.61
CA PRO A 71 -18.40 3.82 -24.77
C PRO A 71 -17.21 2.85 -24.67
N PRO A 72 -17.41 1.52 -24.88
CA PRO A 72 -16.35 0.54 -24.63
C PRO A 72 -15.04 0.78 -25.39
N THR A 73 -15.12 1.21 -26.65
CA THR A 73 -13.94 1.53 -27.46
C THR A 73 -13.17 2.72 -26.89
N GLU A 74 -13.87 3.75 -26.40
CA GLU A 74 -13.24 4.91 -25.75
C GLU A 74 -12.54 4.49 -24.46
N LYS A 75 -13.19 3.66 -23.63
CA LYS A 75 -12.59 3.14 -22.40
C LYS A 75 -11.28 2.39 -22.67
N ILE A 76 -11.27 1.52 -23.70
CA ILE A 76 -10.08 0.74 -24.08
C ILE A 76 -8.94 1.65 -24.55
N ILE A 77 -9.25 2.62 -25.41
CA ILE A 77 -8.24 3.56 -25.95
C ILE A 77 -7.68 4.45 -24.83
N GLU A 78 -8.55 4.97 -23.96
CA GLU A 78 -8.13 5.79 -22.82
C GLU A 78 -7.19 5.02 -21.88
N GLU A 79 -7.49 3.75 -21.58
CA GLU A 79 -6.63 2.92 -20.74
C GLU A 79 -5.26 2.67 -21.39
N GLY A 80 -5.18 2.55 -22.72
CA GLY A 80 -3.91 2.45 -23.45
C GLY A 80 -3.00 3.67 -23.26
N TRP A 81 -3.57 4.85 -22.95
CA TRP A 81 -2.83 6.07 -22.65
C TRP A 81 -2.55 6.30 -21.16
N ALA A 82 -2.92 5.36 -20.27
CA ALA A 82 -2.77 5.52 -18.82
C ALA A 82 -1.33 5.86 -18.37
N HIS A 83 -0.32 5.39 -19.10
CA HIS A 83 1.10 5.67 -18.83
C HIS A 83 1.45 7.17 -18.86
N GLN A 84 0.70 7.98 -19.61
CA GLN A 84 0.89 9.44 -19.66
C GLN A 84 0.62 10.09 -18.31
N ARG A 85 -0.37 9.59 -17.55
CA ARG A 85 -0.67 10.09 -16.21
C ARG A 85 0.49 9.85 -15.23
N SER A 86 1.07 8.66 -15.27
CA SER A 86 2.20 8.29 -14.42
C SER A 86 3.45 9.11 -14.76
N GLN A 87 3.72 9.38 -16.04
CA GLN A 87 4.84 10.24 -16.46
C GLN A 87 4.60 11.72 -16.07
N ALA A 88 3.38 12.22 -16.18
CA ALA A 88 3.06 13.56 -15.71
C ALA A 88 3.28 13.71 -14.19
N LEU A 89 2.89 12.69 -13.39
CA LEU A 89 3.15 12.66 -11.94
C LEU A 89 4.64 12.59 -11.63
N LYS A 90 5.42 11.83 -12.40
CA LYS A 90 6.88 11.81 -12.31
C LYS A 90 7.46 13.21 -12.52
N MET A 91 7.02 13.92 -13.56
CA MET A 91 7.44 15.30 -13.81
C MET A 91 7.10 16.19 -12.61
N ALA A 92 5.86 16.14 -12.12
CA ALA A 92 5.42 16.97 -11.01
C ALA A 92 6.22 16.73 -9.72
N THR A 93 6.57 15.46 -9.44
CA THR A 93 7.39 15.08 -8.28
C THR A 93 8.86 15.45 -8.46
N GLN A 94 9.45 15.17 -9.63
CA GLN A 94 10.86 15.46 -9.94
C GLN A 94 11.17 16.96 -9.82
N TYR A 95 10.26 17.83 -10.26
CA TYR A 95 10.42 19.29 -10.19
C TYR A 95 9.80 19.91 -8.94
N ASN A 96 9.27 19.11 -8.01
CA ASN A 96 8.57 19.56 -6.81
C ASN A 96 7.52 20.64 -7.11
N VAL A 97 6.69 20.41 -8.13
CA VAL A 97 5.71 21.41 -8.62
C VAL A 97 4.73 21.80 -7.51
N ALA A 98 4.25 20.83 -6.73
CA ALA A 98 3.34 21.08 -5.62
C ALA A 98 3.98 21.95 -4.53
N GLY A 99 5.25 21.68 -4.17
CA GLY A 99 5.98 22.50 -3.21
C GLY A 99 6.18 23.94 -3.69
N VAL A 100 6.53 24.12 -4.96
CA VAL A 100 6.65 25.47 -5.57
C VAL A 100 5.33 26.23 -5.57
N LEU A 101 4.22 25.55 -5.87
CA LEU A 101 2.88 26.13 -5.80
C LEU A 101 2.42 26.46 -4.37
N ALA A 102 3.06 25.87 -3.36
CA ALA A 102 2.78 26.10 -1.94
C ALA A 102 3.69 27.16 -1.30
N GLU A 103 4.73 27.64 -2.00
CA GLU A 103 5.60 28.70 -1.50
C GLU A 103 4.80 30.01 -1.32
N PRO A 104 4.95 30.73 -0.20
CA PRO A 104 4.35 32.03 -0.04
C PRO A 104 4.97 33.01 -1.04
N SER A 105 4.24 33.41 -2.09
CA SER A 105 4.66 34.52 -2.94
C SER A 105 4.18 35.86 -2.36
N ALA A 106 4.98 36.91 -2.54
CA ALA A 106 4.62 38.29 -2.17
C ALA A 106 3.49 38.87 -3.06
N ASP A 107 3.18 38.20 -4.17
CA ASP A 107 2.11 38.53 -5.12
C ASP A 107 1.02 37.45 -5.05
N SER A 108 0.33 37.39 -3.92
CA SER A 108 -0.68 36.37 -3.63
C SER A 108 -1.93 36.53 -4.51
N GLU A 109 -1.95 35.82 -5.64
CA GLU A 109 -3.16 35.17 -6.14
C GLU A 109 -2.88 33.67 -6.24
N GLU A 110 -3.77 32.83 -5.70
CA GLU A 110 -3.62 31.38 -5.44
C GLU A 110 -3.48 30.49 -6.70
N CYS A 111 -2.62 30.86 -7.65
CA CYS A 111 -2.21 30.07 -8.82
C CYS A 111 -0.94 30.68 -9.45
N ILE A 112 -0.16 29.88 -10.18
CA ILE A 112 1.03 30.34 -10.90
C ILE A 112 0.90 30.05 -12.39
N ASP A 113 1.31 31.01 -13.22
CA ASP A 113 1.39 30.84 -14.67
C ASP A 113 2.40 29.74 -15.05
N SER A 114 1.97 28.83 -15.92
CA SER A 114 2.76 27.69 -16.39
C SER A 114 4.07 28.09 -17.07
N ALA A 115 4.14 29.24 -17.76
CA ALA A 115 5.38 29.71 -18.35
C ALA A 115 6.37 30.18 -17.27
N VAL A 116 5.89 30.73 -16.15
CA VAL A 116 6.73 31.09 -15.00
C VAL A 116 7.28 29.84 -14.33
N LEU A 117 6.43 28.84 -14.10
CA LEU A 117 6.84 27.53 -13.57
C LEU A 117 7.85 26.84 -14.49
N ALA A 118 7.55 26.75 -15.79
CA ALA A 118 8.43 26.13 -16.77
C ALA A 118 9.79 26.84 -16.82
N LYS A 119 9.82 28.18 -16.84
CA LYS A 119 11.07 28.96 -16.78
C LYS A 119 11.87 28.66 -15.50
N ARG A 120 11.21 28.57 -14.34
CA ARG A 120 11.85 28.22 -13.07
C ARG A 120 12.50 26.84 -13.12
N PHE A 121 11.86 25.89 -13.79
CA PHE A 121 12.34 24.50 -13.90
C PHE A 121 13.29 24.27 -15.09
N GLY A 122 13.54 25.27 -15.94
CA GLY A 122 14.32 25.10 -17.16
C GLY A 122 13.62 24.23 -18.22
N LEU A 123 12.29 24.23 -18.23
CA LEU A 123 11.44 23.44 -19.13
C LEU A 123 10.82 24.29 -20.23
N SER A 124 10.43 23.65 -21.33
CA SER A 124 9.67 24.28 -22.41
C SER A 124 8.25 24.64 -21.93
N PRO A 125 7.79 25.90 -22.06
CA PRO A 125 6.50 26.33 -21.54
C PRO A 125 5.28 25.55 -22.05
N ASP A 126 5.19 25.31 -23.36
CA ASP A 126 4.02 24.64 -23.95
C ASP A 126 3.91 23.15 -23.55
N PRO A 127 4.98 22.32 -23.67
CA PRO A 127 4.97 20.96 -23.14
C PRO A 127 4.64 20.89 -21.66
N PHE A 128 5.25 21.74 -20.82
CA PHE A 128 4.97 21.76 -19.38
C PHE A 128 3.49 22.08 -19.09
N LYS A 129 2.92 23.07 -19.78
CA LYS A 129 1.49 23.39 -19.66
C LYS A 129 0.60 22.19 -20.00
N ARG A 130 0.94 21.42 -21.03
CA ARG A 130 0.19 20.22 -21.45
C ARG A 130 0.27 19.09 -20.42
N GLU A 131 1.44 18.86 -19.82
CA GLU A 131 1.60 17.92 -18.69
C GLU A 131 0.78 18.35 -17.47
N MET A 132 0.81 19.65 -17.13
CA MET A 132 0.00 20.18 -16.03
C MET A 132 -1.51 20.04 -16.31
N ARG A 133 -1.95 20.16 -17.57
CA ARG A 133 -3.34 19.88 -17.96
C ARG A 133 -3.73 18.43 -17.79
N MET A 134 -2.84 17.49 -18.16
CA MET A 134 -3.07 16.06 -17.94
C MET A 134 -3.30 15.78 -16.45
N LEU A 135 -2.53 16.41 -15.57
CA LEU A 135 -2.70 16.26 -14.13
C LEU A 135 -3.97 16.95 -13.60
N ALA A 136 -4.29 18.14 -14.11
CA ALA A 136 -5.50 18.88 -13.71
C ALA A 136 -6.78 18.16 -14.16
N SER A 137 -6.80 17.53 -15.34
CA SER A 137 -7.95 16.77 -15.83
C SER A 137 -8.23 15.50 -15.01
N HIS A 138 -7.22 15.01 -14.26
CA HIS A 138 -7.33 13.89 -13.33
C HIS A 138 -7.38 14.33 -11.87
N HIS A 139 -7.64 15.63 -11.63
CA HIS A 139 -7.80 16.21 -10.30
C HIS A 139 -6.57 16.11 -9.38
N PHE A 140 -5.36 15.98 -9.93
CA PHE A 140 -4.13 16.09 -9.14
C PHE A 140 -3.78 17.56 -8.83
N PHE A 141 -4.07 18.47 -9.77
CA PHE A 141 -3.94 19.93 -9.61
C PHE A 141 -5.21 20.62 -10.14
N ARG A 142 -5.23 21.95 -10.16
CA ARG A 142 -6.29 22.75 -10.81
C ARG A 142 -5.69 23.71 -11.82
N GLU A 143 -6.31 23.83 -12.99
CA GLU A 143 -6.12 24.98 -13.87
C GLU A 143 -7.25 25.98 -13.56
N VAL A 144 -6.93 27.08 -12.88
CA VAL A 144 -7.96 28.04 -12.39
C VAL A 144 -8.36 29.07 -13.44
N SER A 145 -7.46 29.31 -14.39
CA SER A 145 -7.68 30.08 -15.62
C SER A 145 -6.66 29.60 -16.67
N GLU A 146 -6.83 29.95 -17.94
CA GLU A 146 -5.93 29.52 -19.03
C GLU A 146 -4.44 29.64 -18.64
N GLY A 147 -3.76 28.50 -18.57
CA GLY A 147 -2.34 28.40 -18.27
C GLY A 147 -1.93 28.66 -16.83
N ARG A 148 -2.86 28.89 -15.88
CA ARG A 148 -2.56 29.16 -14.47
C ARG A 148 -3.00 28.02 -13.57
N PHE A 149 -2.05 27.48 -12.81
CA PHE A 149 -2.23 26.25 -12.03
C PHE A 149 -2.15 26.48 -10.52
N ALA A 150 -2.91 25.71 -9.76
CA ALA A 150 -2.97 25.77 -8.32
C ALA A 150 -2.99 24.37 -7.70
N ASN A 151 -2.50 24.26 -6.46
CA ASN A 151 -2.67 23.07 -5.65
C ASN A 151 -4.16 22.81 -5.32
N ASN A 152 -4.42 21.56 -4.95
CA ASN A 152 -5.65 21.01 -4.40
C ASN A 152 -5.29 19.92 -3.36
N ARG A 153 -6.29 19.27 -2.75
CA ARG A 153 -6.06 18.27 -1.68
C ARG A 153 -5.13 17.15 -2.11
N VAL A 154 -5.24 16.67 -3.36
CA VAL A 154 -4.42 15.57 -3.88
C VAL A 154 -2.97 16.01 -4.07
N SER A 155 -2.69 17.13 -4.74
CA SER A 155 -1.31 17.62 -4.88
C SER A 155 -0.62 17.92 -3.55
N MET A 156 -1.36 18.23 -2.48
CA MET A 156 -0.76 18.44 -1.16
C MET A 156 -0.09 17.18 -0.60
N SER A 157 -0.49 15.98 -1.04
CA SER A 157 0.18 14.73 -0.67
C SER A 157 1.54 14.54 -1.35
N LEU A 158 1.90 15.40 -2.32
CA LEU A 158 3.21 15.41 -2.96
C LEU A 158 4.25 16.25 -2.19
N ILE A 159 3.84 16.90 -1.10
CA ILE A 159 4.69 17.77 -0.29
C ILE A 159 5.06 17.04 1.01
N SER A 160 6.29 17.24 1.50
CA SER A 160 6.71 16.71 2.80
C SER A 160 5.75 17.14 3.92
N PRO A 161 5.41 16.28 4.90
CA PRO A 161 6.02 14.98 5.21
C PRO A 161 5.38 13.76 4.52
N TYR A 162 4.49 13.95 3.55
CA TYR A 162 3.78 12.83 2.93
C TYR A 162 4.67 12.02 1.99
N ALA A 163 4.46 10.71 1.97
CA ALA A 163 5.35 9.76 1.31
C ALA A 163 4.96 9.39 -0.13
N ALA A 164 3.88 9.96 -0.67
CA ALA A 164 3.43 9.68 -2.04
C ALA A 164 4.51 9.92 -3.13
N PRO A 165 5.39 10.94 -3.04
CA PRO A 165 6.47 11.13 -4.01
C PRO A 165 7.42 9.94 -4.13
N TYR A 166 7.66 9.20 -3.03
CA TYR A 166 8.56 8.05 -3.04
C TYR A 166 7.98 6.88 -3.83
N ALA A 167 6.67 6.61 -3.67
CA ALA A 167 5.97 5.59 -4.45
C ALA A 167 5.94 5.93 -5.95
N ILE A 168 5.66 7.19 -6.29
CA ILE A 168 5.65 7.65 -7.70
C ILE A 168 7.03 7.53 -8.35
N ARG A 169 8.11 7.86 -7.63
CA ARG A 169 9.48 7.70 -8.14
C ARG A 169 9.76 6.25 -8.53
N TYR A 170 9.39 5.29 -7.70
CA TYR A 170 9.55 3.87 -8.02
C TYR A 170 8.73 3.44 -9.22
N VAL A 171 7.42 3.75 -9.23
CA VAL A 171 6.54 3.40 -10.35
C VAL A 171 7.06 3.98 -11.67
N ALA A 172 7.57 5.22 -11.65
CA ALA A 172 7.93 5.92 -12.88
C ALA A 172 9.39 5.75 -13.34
N ASP A 173 10.33 5.40 -12.45
CA ASP A 173 11.71 5.06 -12.82
C ASP A 173 11.90 3.56 -13.08
N TRP A 174 11.33 2.73 -12.19
CA TRP A 174 11.44 1.28 -12.25
C TRP A 174 10.22 0.65 -12.94
N GLY A 175 9.03 0.86 -12.39
CA GLY A 175 7.81 0.18 -12.82
C GLY A 175 7.49 0.34 -14.30
N LEU A 176 7.57 1.56 -14.84
CA LEU A 176 7.34 1.80 -16.27
C LEU A 176 8.39 1.13 -17.16
N THR A 177 9.64 1.05 -16.73
CA THR A 177 10.70 0.32 -17.46
C THR A 177 10.38 -1.17 -17.52
N VAL A 178 9.95 -1.74 -16.39
CA VAL A 178 9.52 -3.14 -16.29
C VAL A 178 8.24 -3.41 -17.10
N ALA A 179 7.28 -2.48 -17.09
CA ALA A 179 5.99 -2.62 -17.75
C ALA A 179 6.11 -2.91 -19.26
N HIS A 180 7.16 -2.40 -19.92
CA HIS A 180 7.42 -2.66 -21.34
C HIS A 180 7.76 -4.13 -21.65
N ARG A 181 8.08 -4.94 -20.64
CA ARG A 181 8.48 -6.34 -20.77
C ARG A 181 7.47 -7.33 -20.21
N VAL A 182 6.32 -6.88 -19.70
CA VAL A 182 5.27 -7.75 -19.12
C VAL A 182 4.84 -8.81 -20.13
N VAL A 183 4.46 -8.42 -21.34
CA VAL A 183 4.00 -9.36 -22.39
C VAL A 183 5.11 -10.35 -22.78
N ASP A 184 6.36 -9.90 -22.83
CA ASP A 184 7.51 -10.78 -23.11
C ASP A 184 7.73 -11.81 -21.99
N SER A 185 7.49 -11.42 -20.73
CA SER A 185 7.64 -12.28 -19.55
C SER A 185 6.55 -13.35 -19.40
N LEU A 186 5.40 -13.17 -20.06
CA LEU A 186 4.28 -14.12 -20.01
C LEU A 186 4.44 -15.32 -20.96
N ARG A 187 5.48 -15.34 -21.80
CA ARG A 187 5.69 -16.43 -22.75
C ARG A 187 6.15 -17.68 -22.01
N VAL A 188 5.62 -18.84 -22.39
CA VAL A 188 5.87 -20.13 -21.70
C VAL A 188 7.36 -20.48 -21.66
N GLU A 189 8.10 -20.16 -22.73
CA GLU A 189 9.53 -20.40 -22.85
C GLU A 189 10.40 -19.40 -22.08
N GLN A 190 9.81 -18.32 -21.55
CA GLN A 190 10.55 -17.27 -20.89
C GLN A 190 10.84 -17.64 -19.43
N SER A 191 12.13 -17.75 -19.11
CA SER A 191 12.60 -18.00 -17.75
C SER A 191 13.02 -16.73 -17.02
N LYS A 192 12.95 -15.55 -17.62
CA LYS A 192 13.29 -14.27 -16.97
C LYS A 192 12.06 -13.47 -16.57
N THR A 193 12.16 -12.75 -15.46
CA THR A 193 11.14 -11.77 -15.04
C THR A 193 11.13 -10.58 -16.01
N ALA A 194 10.04 -9.79 -16.01
CA ALA A 194 9.99 -8.56 -16.79
C ALA A 194 11.12 -7.59 -16.38
N ALA A 195 11.46 -7.52 -15.08
CA ALA A 195 12.57 -6.72 -14.58
C ALA A 195 13.94 -7.20 -15.08
N GLN A 196 14.18 -8.52 -15.06
CA GLN A 196 15.40 -9.11 -15.60
C GLN A 196 15.56 -8.82 -17.11
N LEU A 197 14.47 -8.89 -17.88
CA LEU A 197 14.47 -8.52 -19.29
C LEU A 197 14.70 -7.02 -19.53
N ALA A 198 14.15 -6.16 -18.66
CA ALA A 198 14.22 -4.71 -18.82
C ALA A 198 15.60 -4.15 -18.44
N PHE A 199 16.19 -4.66 -17.36
CA PHE A 199 17.45 -4.16 -16.80
C PHE A 199 18.67 -5.04 -17.14
N GLY A 200 18.46 -6.23 -17.71
CA GLY A 200 19.53 -7.09 -18.21
C GLY A 200 20.35 -7.78 -17.11
N PHE A 201 19.70 -8.22 -16.03
CA PHE A 201 20.35 -9.01 -14.98
C PHE A 201 19.81 -10.45 -14.92
N ASP A 202 20.63 -11.36 -14.38
CA ASP A 202 20.34 -12.80 -14.30
C ASP A 202 20.28 -13.35 -12.86
N THR A 203 20.51 -12.50 -11.86
CA THR A 203 20.38 -12.85 -10.43
C THR A 203 18.93 -12.66 -9.95
N ASP A 204 18.67 -12.97 -8.68
CA ASP A 204 17.51 -12.41 -7.99
C ASP A 204 17.62 -10.88 -7.91
N GLN A 205 16.47 -10.22 -7.71
CA GLN A 205 16.39 -8.76 -7.71
C GLN A 205 17.16 -8.13 -6.54
N PHE A 206 17.17 -8.75 -5.35
CA PHE A 206 17.86 -8.18 -4.20
C PHE A 206 19.38 -8.17 -4.40
N ALA A 207 19.96 -9.24 -4.97
CA ALA A 207 21.37 -9.30 -5.35
C ALA A 207 21.73 -8.27 -6.44
N PHE A 208 20.79 -7.96 -7.34
CA PHE A 208 20.96 -6.86 -8.30
C PHE A 208 20.93 -5.49 -7.61
N LEU A 209 19.95 -5.24 -6.74
CA LEU A 209 19.80 -3.98 -6.01
C LEU A 209 21.03 -3.68 -5.14
N GLU A 210 21.56 -4.68 -4.44
CA GLU A 210 22.76 -4.54 -3.58
C GLU A 210 23.97 -4.01 -4.36
N LYS A 211 24.14 -4.44 -5.61
CA LYS A 211 25.22 -3.97 -6.50
C LYS A 211 24.92 -2.65 -7.21
N ASN A 212 23.70 -2.14 -7.08
CA ASN A 212 23.22 -0.95 -7.77
C ASN A 212 22.59 0.05 -6.79
N PRO A 213 23.42 0.86 -6.08
CA PRO A 213 22.96 1.76 -5.02
C PRO A 213 21.85 2.72 -5.44
N LYS A 214 21.85 3.17 -6.71
CA LYS A 214 20.77 4.00 -7.27
C LYS A 214 19.41 3.30 -7.19
N TRP A 215 19.35 2.03 -7.58
CA TRP A 215 18.09 1.29 -7.60
C TRP A 215 17.69 0.82 -6.21
N LEU A 216 18.66 0.52 -5.35
CA LEU A 216 18.42 0.25 -3.94
C LEU A 216 17.78 1.45 -3.22
N ASP A 217 18.24 2.68 -3.49
CA ASP A 217 17.64 3.92 -2.98
C ASP A 217 16.18 4.09 -3.44
N VAL A 218 15.92 3.86 -4.73
CA VAL A 218 14.56 3.93 -5.30
C VAL A 218 13.64 2.89 -4.64
N PHE A 219 14.10 1.65 -4.49
CA PHE A 219 13.36 0.57 -3.84
C PHE A 219 13.07 0.86 -2.36
N THR A 220 14.09 1.23 -1.59
CA THR A 220 13.97 1.50 -0.14
C THR A 220 13.05 2.70 0.13
N SER A 221 13.14 3.75 -0.69
CA SER A 221 12.24 4.89 -0.61
C SER A 221 10.78 4.49 -0.86
N ALA A 222 10.54 3.62 -1.85
CA ALA A 222 9.20 3.12 -2.17
C ALA A 222 8.59 2.34 -1.01
N MET A 223 9.38 1.45 -0.39
CA MET A 223 8.95 0.66 0.76
C MET A 223 8.54 1.54 1.95
N THR A 224 9.25 2.65 2.17
CA THR A 224 8.84 3.65 3.17
C THR A 224 7.49 4.27 2.83
N GLY A 225 7.27 4.62 1.55
CA GLY A 225 6.01 5.22 1.10
C GLY A 225 4.80 4.30 1.18
N CYS A 226 4.94 3.04 0.76
CA CYS A 226 3.87 2.06 0.87
C CYS A 226 3.55 1.74 2.34
N TYR A 227 4.56 1.72 3.21
CA TYR A 227 4.37 1.44 4.63
C TYR A 227 3.50 2.50 5.34
N GLU A 228 3.80 3.79 5.17
CA GLU A 228 3.12 4.86 5.91
C GLU A 228 1.60 4.88 5.63
N ILE A 229 1.17 4.42 4.45
CA ILE A 229 -0.23 4.40 4.04
C ILE A 229 -1.04 3.34 4.81
N ALA A 230 -0.42 2.26 5.25
CA ALA A 230 -1.12 1.10 5.82
C ALA A 230 -0.96 0.89 7.33
N ALA A 231 0.05 1.51 7.94
CA ALA A 231 0.50 1.18 9.30
C ALA A 231 -0.62 1.23 10.36
N VAL A 232 -1.49 2.25 10.33
CA VAL A 232 -2.49 2.48 11.38
C VAL A 232 -3.53 1.36 11.47
N GLY A 233 -3.95 0.80 10.33
CA GLY A 233 -4.91 -0.32 10.28
C GLY A 233 -4.30 -1.59 10.88
N ILE A 234 -3.08 -1.94 10.47
CA ILE A 234 -2.34 -3.12 10.96
C ILE A 234 -2.12 -3.06 12.48
N VAL A 235 -1.69 -1.91 13.00
CA VAL A 235 -1.38 -1.71 14.43
C VAL A 235 -2.64 -1.78 15.31
N THR A 236 -3.81 -1.51 14.74
CA THR A 236 -5.06 -1.38 15.53
C THR A 236 -6.01 -2.56 15.36
N ASP A 237 -6.16 -3.09 14.15
CA ASP A 237 -7.21 -4.07 13.85
C ASP A 237 -6.83 -5.51 14.23
N TYR A 238 -5.53 -5.82 14.26
CA TYR A 238 -5.07 -7.08 14.87
C TYR A 238 -5.03 -6.92 16.40
N PRO A 239 -5.45 -7.94 17.19
CA PRO A 239 -5.57 -7.85 18.65
C PRO A 239 -4.21 -7.92 19.39
N TRP A 240 -3.26 -7.04 19.06
CA TRP A 240 -1.94 -6.96 19.71
C TRP A 240 -2.02 -6.79 21.23
N LYS A 241 -3.05 -6.06 21.71
CA LYS A 241 -3.30 -5.83 23.14
C LYS A 241 -3.61 -7.11 23.92
N ASP A 242 -4.11 -8.15 23.25
CA ASP A 242 -4.49 -9.41 23.87
C ASP A 242 -3.29 -10.36 24.00
N LEU A 243 -2.14 -10.03 23.38
CA LEU A 243 -0.89 -10.75 23.58
C LEU A 243 -0.39 -10.57 25.03
N PRO A 244 0.12 -11.62 25.69
CA PRO A 244 0.63 -11.54 27.05
C PRO A 244 1.69 -10.45 27.25
N LYS A 245 1.70 -9.84 28.43
CA LYS A 245 2.77 -8.89 28.81
C LYS A 245 4.13 -9.60 28.77
N GLY A 246 5.09 -8.97 28.11
CA GLY A 246 6.43 -9.52 27.93
C GLY A 246 6.60 -10.42 26.70
N THR A 247 5.53 -10.64 25.91
CA THR A 247 5.66 -11.28 24.59
C THR A 247 6.65 -10.50 23.72
N THR A 248 7.56 -11.23 23.09
CA THR A 248 8.52 -10.69 22.13
C THR A 248 8.03 -10.95 20.72
N VAL A 249 7.78 -9.87 19.98
CA VAL A 249 7.46 -9.90 18.56
C VAL A 249 8.76 -9.91 17.78
N VAL A 250 8.99 -10.96 16.99
CA VAL A 250 10.16 -11.10 16.12
C VAL A 250 9.72 -10.75 14.70
N ASP A 251 10.11 -9.55 14.23
CA ASP A 251 9.84 -9.09 12.87
C ASP A 251 10.94 -9.59 11.93
N ILE A 252 10.61 -10.53 11.06
CA ILE A 252 11.54 -11.24 10.19
C ILE A 252 11.53 -10.56 8.82
N GLY A 253 12.68 -10.01 8.42
CA GLY A 253 12.79 -9.15 7.24
C GLY A 253 12.24 -7.74 7.51
N GLY A 254 12.44 -7.21 8.73
CA GLY A 254 11.81 -5.98 9.19
C GLY A 254 12.33 -4.68 8.54
N GLY A 255 13.42 -4.75 7.77
CA GLY A 255 14.06 -3.61 7.13
C GLY A 255 14.57 -2.61 8.17
N GLU A 256 14.20 -1.34 8.02
CA GLU A 256 14.57 -0.28 8.99
C GLU A 256 13.65 -0.27 10.25
N GLY A 257 12.84 -1.32 10.45
CA GLY A 257 11.97 -1.50 11.62
C GLY A 257 10.72 -0.63 11.63
N GLY A 258 10.20 -0.26 10.45
CA GLY A 258 8.98 0.56 10.34
C GLY A 258 7.81 -0.02 11.13
N LEU A 259 7.51 -1.32 10.93
CA LEU A 259 6.42 -2.03 11.60
C LEU A 259 6.62 -2.07 13.12
N VAL A 260 7.77 -2.57 13.57
CA VAL A 260 8.07 -2.71 15.00
C VAL A 260 8.00 -1.37 15.72
N MET A 261 8.44 -0.27 15.12
CA MET A 261 8.33 1.06 15.72
C MET A 261 6.87 1.43 16.01
N SER A 262 5.97 1.20 15.06
CA SER A 262 4.56 1.59 15.20
C SER A 262 3.80 0.69 16.18
N ILE A 263 4.04 -0.62 16.15
CA ILE A 263 3.46 -1.54 17.14
C ILE A 263 4.02 -1.23 18.53
N ALA A 264 5.33 -0.98 18.65
CA ALA A 264 5.96 -0.66 19.93
C ALA A 264 5.44 0.65 20.53
N LYS A 265 5.09 1.66 19.73
CA LYS A 265 4.43 2.88 20.23
C LYS A 265 3.05 2.58 20.80
N ALA A 266 2.26 1.78 20.10
CA ALA A 266 0.87 1.52 20.45
C ALA A 266 0.70 0.47 21.56
N HIS A 267 1.68 -0.43 21.73
CA HIS A 267 1.60 -1.60 22.63
C HIS A 267 2.82 -1.67 23.57
N PRO A 268 2.84 -0.87 24.66
CA PRO A 268 3.96 -0.79 25.61
C PRO A 268 4.22 -2.05 26.45
N HIS A 269 3.34 -3.05 26.40
CA HIS A 269 3.51 -4.32 27.10
C HIS A 269 4.33 -5.35 26.33
N LEU A 270 4.62 -5.11 25.04
CA LEU A 270 5.36 -6.01 24.15
C LEU A 270 6.84 -5.63 24.04
N GLN A 271 7.67 -6.60 23.66
CA GLN A 271 9.09 -6.43 23.30
C GLN A 271 9.29 -6.77 21.83
N PHE A 272 10.36 -6.31 21.20
CA PHE A 272 10.58 -6.48 19.77
C PHE A 272 12.02 -6.89 19.45
N VAL A 273 12.15 -7.83 18.52
CA VAL A 273 13.41 -8.10 17.80
C VAL A 273 13.14 -7.91 16.32
N ASP A 274 13.90 -7.01 15.71
CA ASP A 274 13.90 -6.74 14.28
C ASP A 274 15.04 -7.54 13.64
N GLN A 275 14.70 -8.47 12.76
CA GLN A 275 15.63 -9.36 12.07
C GLN A 275 15.77 -8.95 10.61
N ASP A 276 16.99 -8.68 10.17
CA ASP A 276 17.31 -8.46 8.76
C ASP A 276 18.78 -8.81 8.49
N ARG A 277 19.23 -8.61 7.25
CA ARG A 277 20.63 -8.76 6.85
C ARG A 277 21.54 -7.75 7.59
N PRO A 278 22.81 -8.10 7.84
CA PRO A 278 23.70 -7.26 8.66
C PRO A 278 23.89 -5.84 8.11
N GLU A 279 23.77 -5.65 6.80
CA GLU A 279 23.92 -4.36 6.14
C GLU A 279 22.80 -3.35 6.52
N VAL A 280 21.67 -3.81 7.07
CA VAL A 280 20.52 -2.98 7.43
C VAL A 280 20.63 -2.39 8.85
N GLU A 281 21.48 -2.99 9.71
CA GLU A 281 21.57 -2.67 11.14
C GLU A 281 21.78 -1.17 11.43
N GLU A 282 22.73 -0.54 10.70
CA GLU A 282 23.06 0.87 10.92
C GLU A 282 21.87 1.79 10.59
N ALA A 283 21.19 1.52 9.47
CA ALA A 283 20.04 2.29 9.02
C ALA A 283 18.87 2.17 9.99
N ALA A 284 18.57 0.94 10.44
CA ALA A 284 17.54 0.67 11.45
C ALA A 284 17.81 1.44 12.75
N HIS A 285 19.01 1.34 13.30
CA HIS A 285 19.37 2.08 14.52
C HIS A 285 19.30 3.61 14.37
N ARG A 286 19.68 4.14 13.21
CA ARG A 286 19.56 5.58 12.92
C ARG A 286 18.08 6.01 12.90
N MET A 287 17.22 5.22 12.28
CA MET A 287 15.78 5.47 12.24
C MET A 287 15.15 5.42 13.63
N TRP A 288 15.49 4.42 14.44
CA TRP A 288 14.91 4.26 15.77
C TRP A 288 15.30 5.40 16.72
N LYS A 289 16.59 5.79 16.72
CA LYS A 289 17.07 6.95 17.50
C LYS A 289 16.34 8.24 17.15
N THR A 290 15.92 8.39 15.89
CA THR A 290 15.28 9.60 15.39
C THR A 290 13.76 9.58 15.61
N LYS A 291 13.10 8.45 15.36
CA LYS A 291 11.63 8.33 15.30
C LYS A 291 10.99 7.79 16.57
N VAL A 292 11.75 7.05 17.40
CA VAL A 292 11.32 6.41 18.66
C VAL A 292 12.42 6.41 19.75
N PRO A 293 13.03 7.56 20.08
CA PRO A 293 14.17 7.61 20.99
C PRO A 293 13.91 6.96 22.36
N GLU A 294 12.71 7.12 22.92
CA GLU A 294 12.36 6.53 24.23
C GLU A 294 12.34 5.00 24.17
N ILE A 295 11.63 4.42 23.20
CA ILE A 295 11.54 2.96 22.99
C ILE A 295 12.93 2.37 22.72
N TYR A 296 13.76 3.07 21.95
CA TYR A 296 15.13 2.67 21.66
C TYR A 296 16.00 2.66 22.92
N ASN A 297 15.95 3.74 23.72
CA ASN A 297 16.73 3.87 24.96
C ASN A 297 16.30 2.84 26.02
N GLU A 298 15.01 2.49 26.07
CA GLU A 298 14.47 1.42 26.92
C GLU A 298 14.86 0.00 26.45
N GLN A 299 15.52 -0.12 25.30
CA GLN A 299 15.89 -1.40 24.66
C GLN A 299 14.69 -2.32 24.39
N ARG A 300 13.51 -1.74 24.16
CA ARG A 300 12.28 -2.46 23.77
C ARG A 300 12.34 -2.99 22.35
N VAL A 301 13.18 -2.41 21.50
CA VAL A 301 13.45 -2.85 20.13
C VAL A 301 14.93 -3.16 20.02
N LYS A 302 15.26 -4.37 19.55
CA LYS A 302 16.64 -4.82 19.33
C LYS A 302 16.79 -5.28 17.89
N PHE A 303 17.93 -4.97 17.28
CA PHE A 303 18.29 -5.55 16.00
C PHE A 303 18.97 -6.91 16.20
N GLN A 304 18.68 -7.88 15.33
CA GLN A 304 19.40 -9.14 15.27
C GLN A 304 19.65 -9.51 13.81
N SER A 305 20.91 -9.52 13.38
CA SER A 305 21.24 -10.00 12.04
C SER A 305 20.80 -11.46 11.86
N HIS A 306 20.00 -11.71 10.83
CA HIS A 306 19.50 -13.05 10.53
C HIS A 306 19.18 -13.21 9.04
N ASN A 307 19.47 -14.39 8.50
CA ASN A 307 19.01 -14.83 7.20
C ASN A 307 17.87 -15.82 7.40
N PHE A 308 16.65 -15.46 6.99
CA PHE A 308 15.45 -16.28 7.18
C PHE A 308 15.44 -17.60 6.40
N PHE A 309 16.39 -17.83 5.49
CA PHE A 309 16.62 -19.15 4.88
C PHE A 309 17.38 -20.11 5.81
N THR A 310 17.94 -19.60 6.91
CA THR A 310 18.66 -20.38 7.92
C THR A 310 17.77 -20.64 9.14
N PRO A 311 18.05 -21.66 9.97
CA PRO A 311 17.22 -21.97 11.13
C PRO A 311 17.01 -20.76 12.05
N GLN A 312 15.76 -20.49 12.41
CA GLN A 312 15.40 -19.35 13.26
C GLN A 312 16.05 -19.48 14.66
N PRO A 313 16.92 -18.53 15.08
CA PRO A 313 17.64 -18.62 16.35
C PRO A 313 16.77 -18.38 17.59
N LEU A 314 15.70 -17.58 17.48
CA LEU A 314 14.80 -17.27 18.58
C LEU A 314 13.69 -18.31 18.64
N LYS A 315 13.76 -19.19 19.65
CA LYS A 315 12.82 -20.30 19.87
C LYS A 315 12.41 -20.37 21.33
N GLY A 316 11.23 -20.92 21.59
CA GLY A 316 10.70 -21.12 22.94
C GLY A 316 9.38 -20.39 23.17
N GLU A 317 8.97 -20.34 24.44
CA GLU A 317 7.73 -19.66 24.83
C GLU A 317 7.88 -18.14 24.77
N GLY A 318 6.76 -17.43 24.52
CA GLY A 318 6.72 -15.98 24.56
C GLY A 318 7.11 -15.27 23.26
N TYR A 319 7.41 -15.99 22.19
CA TYR A 319 7.67 -15.42 20.86
C TYR A 319 6.43 -15.46 19.94
N VAL A 320 6.19 -14.34 19.26
CA VAL A 320 5.30 -14.22 18.11
C VAL A 320 6.13 -13.79 16.93
N TYR A 321 6.09 -14.54 15.84
CA TYR A 321 6.85 -14.23 14.63
C TYR A 321 5.99 -13.43 13.67
N VAL A 322 6.57 -12.42 13.02
CA VAL A 322 5.90 -11.57 12.05
C VAL A 322 6.74 -11.53 10.79
N MET A 323 6.07 -11.59 9.64
CA MET A 323 6.67 -11.36 8.33
C MET A 323 5.74 -10.42 7.57
N ARG A 324 6.21 -9.23 7.22
CA ARG A 324 5.40 -8.26 6.45
C ARG A 324 6.02 -8.06 5.08
N CYS A 325 5.26 -8.33 4.02
CA CYS A 325 5.74 -8.18 2.66
C CYS A 325 7.04 -8.97 2.44
N ILE A 326 7.02 -10.29 2.74
CA ILE A 326 8.19 -11.17 2.62
C ILE A 326 7.85 -12.35 1.73
N ILE A 327 6.87 -13.15 2.10
CA ILE A 327 6.48 -14.37 1.40
C ILE A 327 5.91 -14.08 0.00
N HIS A 328 5.43 -12.86 -0.26
CA HIS A 328 5.03 -12.42 -1.59
C HIS A 328 6.19 -12.07 -2.54
N ASP A 329 7.42 -11.92 -2.05
CA ASP A 329 8.62 -11.61 -2.86
C ASP A 329 9.31 -12.89 -3.36
N TRP A 330 8.90 -14.06 -2.86
CA TRP A 330 9.59 -15.31 -3.10
C TRP A 330 8.76 -16.27 -3.96
N PRO A 331 9.39 -16.98 -4.92
CA PRO A 331 8.76 -18.11 -5.59
C PRO A 331 8.41 -19.23 -4.59
N HIS A 332 7.64 -20.21 -5.07
CA HIS A 332 7.02 -21.23 -4.20
C HIS A 332 8.04 -22.01 -3.37
N GLU A 333 9.13 -22.47 -3.99
CA GLU A 333 10.16 -23.28 -3.37
C GLU A 333 10.89 -22.52 -2.25
N GLU A 334 11.20 -21.24 -2.46
CA GLU A 334 11.79 -20.37 -1.46
C GLU A 334 10.82 -20.08 -0.32
N CYS A 335 9.53 -19.88 -0.60
CA CYS A 335 8.51 -19.74 0.44
C CYS A 335 8.47 -20.98 1.35
N VAL A 336 8.50 -22.18 0.76
CA VAL A 336 8.55 -23.45 1.50
C VAL A 336 9.82 -23.53 2.35
N ALA A 337 10.97 -23.11 1.82
CA ALA A 337 12.23 -23.11 2.57
C ALA A 337 12.19 -22.16 3.78
N ILE A 338 11.72 -20.92 3.58
CA ILE A 338 11.58 -19.90 4.63
C ILE A 338 10.64 -20.38 5.73
N LEU A 339 9.44 -20.85 5.34
CA LEU A 339 8.43 -21.31 6.30
C LEU A 339 8.92 -22.54 7.08
N ASN A 340 9.65 -23.47 6.46
CA ASN A 340 10.24 -24.61 7.16
C ASN A 340 11.35 -24.19 8.13
N ALA A 341 12.21 -23.23 7.75
CA ALA A 341 13.26 -22.71 8.62
C ALA A 341 12.66 -22.08 9.90
N LEU A 342 11.54 -21.39 9.77
CA LEU A 342 10.79 -20.83 10.89
C LEU A 342 10.04 -21.89 11.70
N LYS A 343 9.34 -22.83 11.02
CA LYS A 343 8.56 -23.90 11.65
C LYS A 343 9.35 -24.63 12.73
N ASN A 344 10.61 -24.91 12.46
CA ASN A 344 11.49 -25.66 13.37
C ASN A 344 11.79 -24.93 14.68
N ALA A 345 11.55 -23.62 14.75
CA ALA A 345 11.65 -22.82 15.98
C ALA A 345 10.30 -22.64 16.69
N MET A 346 9.18 -22.88 16.01
CA MET A 346 7.84 -22.71 16.55
C MET A 346 7.50 -23.81 17.55
N LEU A 347 6.85 -23.43 18.65
CA LEU A 347 6.14 -24.32 19.55
C LEU A 347 4.67 -24.43 19.13
N PRO A 348 3.91 -25.42 19.62
CA PRO A 348 2.45 -25.47 19.40
C PRO A 348 1.70 -24.22 19.86
N SER A 349 2.26 -23.47 20.81
CA SER A 349 1.74 -22.20 21.32
C SER A 349 2.23 -20.96 20.54
N SER A 350 3.20 -21.12 19.64
CA SER A 350 3.71 -20.02 18.81
C SER A 350 2.69 -19.60 17.76
N ARG A 351 2.79 -18.33 17.37
CA ARG A 351 2.01 -17.76 16.27
C ARG A 351 2.96 -17.17 15.25
N LEU A 352 2.66 -17.39 13.97
CA LEU A 352 3.23 -16.64 12.86
C LEU A 352 2.13 -15.71 12.33
N LEU A 353 2.47 -14.44 12.14
CA LEU A 353 1.61 -13.42 11.55
C LEU A 353 2.25 -12.98 10.22
N ILE A 354 1.63 -13.35 9.11
CA ILE A 354 2.04 -12.83 7.80
C ILE A 354 1.16 -11.62 7.46
N ILE A 355 1.78 -10.48 7.15
CA ILE A 355 1.09 -9.23 6.85
C ILE A 355 1.33 -8.90 5.38
N GLU A 356 0.37 -9.28 4.52
CA GLU A 356 0.48 -9.19 3.06
C GLU A 356 -0.88 -8.86 2.44
N HIS A 357 -0.89 -8.57 1.14
CA HIS A 357 -2.13 -8.46 0.40
C HIS A 357 -2.77 -9.84 0.29
N VAL A 358 -4.01 -9.96 0.75
CA VAL A 358 -4.84 -11.14 0.48
C VAL A 358 -5.75 -10.78 -0.67
N ILE A 359 -5.48 -11.34 -1.84
CA ILE A 359 -6.25 -11.03 -3.05
C ILE A 359 -7.48 -11.94 -3.16
N TYR A 360 -8.55 -11.39 -3.72
CA TYR A 360 -9.78 -12.10 -4.01
C TYR A 360 -10.08 -12.00 -5.50
N PRO A 361 -10.46 -13.11 -6.16
CA PRO A 361 -10.93 -13.05 -7.53
C PRO A 361 -12.10 -12.05 -7.65
N PRO A 362 -12.13 -11.18 -8.68
CA PRO A 362 -13.12 -10.11 -8.83
C PRO A 362 -14.48 -10.66 -9.31
N LEU A 363 -15.05 -11.59 -8.54
CA LEU A 363 -16.30 -12.27 -8.82
C LEU A 363 -17.46 -11.41 -8.36
N MET A 364 -18.46 -11.24 -9.23
CA MET A 364 -19.72 -10.65 -8.81
C MET A 364 -20.47 -11.61 -7.86
N PRO A 365 -21.13 -11.09 -6.81
CA PRO A 365 -22.05 -11.86 -6.00
C PRO A 365 -23.11 -12.56 -6.87
N LYS A 366 -23.30 -13.87 -6.65
CA LYS A 366 -24.32 -14.66 -7.38
C LYS A 366 -25.74 -14.22 -7.03
N GLU A 367 -25.94 -13.82 -5.78
CA GLU A 367 -27.21 -13.30 -5.28
C GLU A 367 -27.20 -11.77 -5.30
N LYS A 368 -28.39 -11.16 -5.46
CA LYS A 368 -28.55 -9.70 -5.41
C LYS A 368 -28.54 -9.18 -3.97
N THR A 369 -27.42 -9.39 -3.29
CA THR A 369 -27.20 -8.98 -1.91
C THR A 369 -27.27 -7.45 -1.79
N PRO A 370 -28.00 -6.91 -0.79
CA PRO A 370 -28.07 -5.48 -0.57
C PRO A 370 -26.81 -4.95 0.11
N LEU A 371 -26.61 -3.62 0.07
CA LEU A 371 -25.64 -2.95 0.93
C LEU A 371 -26.12 -3.02 2.38
N VAL A 372 -25.29 -3.59 3.26
CA VAL A 372 -25.60 -3.78 4.69
C VAL A 372 -24.76 -2.89 5.62
N LEU A 373 -24.22 -1.80 5.08
CA LEU A 373 -23.32 -0.89 5.81
C LEU A 373 -23.93 -0.28 7.08
N GLY A 374 -25.25 -0.06 7.10
CA GLY A 374 -25.97 0.45 8.27
C GLY A 374 -26.04 -0.51 9.46
N PHE A 375 -25.71 -1.79 9.28
CA PHE A 375 -25.67 -2.78 10.37
C PHE A 375 -24.27 -2.93 10.99
N MET A 376 -23.26 -2.27 10.45
CA MET A 376 -21.91 -2.31 10.98
C MET A 376 -21.80 -1.44 12.25
N ASP A 377 -21.24 -1.99 13.33
CA ASP A 377 -21.08 -1.30 14.60
C ASP A 377 -19.63 -0.80 14.75
N ASN A 378 -19.45 0.52 14.74
CA ASN A 378 -18.14 1.15 14.86
C ASN A 378 -17.42 0.87 16.20
N SER A 379 -18.14 0.40 17.22
CA SER A 379 -17.56 0.07 18.54
C SER A 379 -16.97 -1.35 18.60
N LYS A 380 -17.20 -2.17 17.57
CA LYS A 380 -16.69 -3.55 17.50
C LYS A 380 -15.36 -3.62 16.74
N PRO A 381 -14.57 -4.70 16.95
CA PRO A 381 -13.44 -5.00 16.10
C PRO A 381 -13.86 -4.99 14.63
N TYR A 382 -13.01 -4.43 13.78
CA TYR A 382 -13.30 -4.32 12.35
C TYR A 382 -13.52 -5.70 11.73
N THR A 383 -14.56 -5.79 10.90
CA THR A 383 -14.84 -6.90 10.02
C THR A 383 -15.09 -6.35 8.63
N GLU A 384 -14.51 -6.97 7.62
CA GLU A 384 -14.74 -6.59 6.24
C GLU A 384 -16.22 -6.73 5.86
N LEU A 385 -16.73 -5.74 5.13
CA LEU A 385 -18.10 -5.76 4.62
C LEU A 385 -18.24 -6.81 3.50
N ALA A 386 -19.31 -7.61 3.56
CA ALA A 386 -19.68 -8.44 2.43
C ALA A 386 -20.03 -7.59 1.20
N THR A 387 -19.39 -7.88 0.07
CA THR A 387 -19.58 -7.12 -1.18
C THR A 387 -21.05 -7.11 -1.63
N PRO A 388 -21.68 -5.94 -1.79
CA PRO A 388 -23.05 -5.84 -2.28
C PRO A 388 -23.11 -6.03 -3.80
N TRP A 389 -24.17 -6.67 -4.29
CA TRP A 389 -24.41 -6.75 -5.74
C TRP A 389 -24.71 -5.36 -6.33
N PRO A 390 -24.11 -4.96 -7.48
CA PRO A 390 -23.33 -5.77 -8.41
C PRO A 390 -21.80 -5.59 -8.30
N LEU A 391 -21.28 -5.06 -7.18
CA LEU A 391 -19.84 -4.85 -7.05
C LEU A 391 -19.08 -6.18 -7.09
N PRO A 392 -17.96 -6.30 -7.82
CA PRO A 392 -17.11 -7.48 -7.75
C PRO A 392 -16.43 -7.57 -6.38
N ASN A 393 -16.24 -8.78 -5.89
CA ASN A 393 -15.49 -9.04 -4.66
C ASN A 393 -14.13 -8.37 -4.71
N GLY A 394 -13.80 -7.69 -3.62
CA GLY A 394 -12.54 -6.98 -3.51
C GLY A 394 -12.43 -5.89 -4.56
N PRO A 395 -12.81 -4.62 -4.25
CA PRO A 395 -12.42 -3.46 -5.06
C PRO A 395 -10.90 -3.21 -4.99
N GLN A 396 -10.12 -4.26 -5.26
CA GLN A 396 -8.72 -4.51 -4.95
C GLN A 396 -7.81 -4.10 -6.10
N VAL A 397 -8.01 -2.88 -6.61
CA VAL A 397 -7.24 -2.40 -7.76
C VAL A 397 -5.76 -2.31 -7.42
N ILE A 398 -5.41 -1.93 -6.18
CA ILE A 398 -4.01 -1.79 -5.78
C ILE A 398 -3.40 -3.17 -5.56
N GLU A 399 -4.08 -4.04 -4.84
CA GLU A 399 -3.60 -5.37 -4.47
C GLU A 399 -3.40 -6.26 -5.71
N LEU A 400 -4.33 -6.22 -6.68
CA LEU A 400 -4.16 -6.92 -7.97
C LEU A 400 -3.08 -6.28 -8.85
N THR A 401 -2.84 -4.97 -8.75
CA THR A 401 -1.71 -4.33 -9.43
C THR A 401 -0.39 -4.80 -8.81
N HIS A 402 -0.35 -4.90 -7.48
CA HIS A 402 0.82 -5.36 -6.75
C HIS A 402 1.15 -6.82 -7.04
N ASP A 403 0.14 -7.70 -7.22
CA ASP A 403 0.34 -9.07 -7.68
C ASP A 403 1.08 -9.14 -9.03
N ILE A 404 0.70 -8.29 -9.99
CA ILE A 404 1.42 -8.17 -11.25
C ILE A 404 2.85 -7.67 -11.02
N GLU A 405 3.08 -6.74 -10.10
CA GLU A 405 4.43 -6.32 -9.74
C GLU A 405 5.25 -7.47 -9.14
N MET A 406 4.69 -8.28 -8.24
CA MET A 406 5.37 -9.45 -7.65
C MET A 406 5.79 -10.46 -8.72
N PHE A 407 4.89 -10.73 -9.67
CA PHE A 407 5.21 -11.58 -10.82
C PHE A 407 6.32 -10.97 -11.69
N CYS A 408 6.21 -9.69 -12.04
CA CYS A 408 7.11 -9.01 -12.97
C CYS A 408 8.53 -8.79 -12.41
N ASN A 409 8.65 -8.68 -11.10
CA ASN A 409 9.90 -8.40 -10.40
C ASN A 409 10.56 -9.68 -9.90
N PHE A 410 9.78 -10.54 -9.24
CA PHE A 410 10.30 -11.65 -8.45
C PHE A 410 9.86 -13.05 -8.90
N LYS A 411 8.98 -13.17 -9.92
CA LYS A 411 8.24 -14.41 -10.23
C LYS A 411 7.49 -14.97 -9.03
N ALA A 412 7.09 -14.07 -8.14
CA ALA A 412 6.29 -14.38 -6.98
C ALA A 412 4.86 -13.89 -7.21
N LYS A 413 4.03 -13.90 -6.17
CA LYS A 413 2.62 -13.53 -6.27
C LYS A 413 2.05 -13.13 -4.91
N GLU A 414 0.99 -12.34 -4.96
CA GLU A 414 0.03 -12.26 -3.87
C GLU A 414 -0.84 -13.53 -3.85
N ARG A 415 -1.45 -13.83 -2.71
CA ARG A 415 -2.16 -15.10 -2.53
C ARG A 415 -3.61 -14.91 -2.11
N THR A 416 -4.46 -15.73 -2.71
CA THR A 416 -5.83 -15.94 -2.24
C THR A 416 -5.83 -16.75 -0.94
N PRO A 417 -6.93 -16.74 -0.15
CA PRO A 417 -7.04 -17.60 1.03
C PRO A 417 -6.79 -19.08 0.75
N ALA A 418 -7.27 -19.59 -0.39
CA ALA A 418 -7.08 -20.98 -0.78
C ALA A 418 -5.62 -21.32 -1.10
N GLU A 419 -4.87 -20.37 -1.69
CA GLU A 419 -3.44 -20.54 -1.94
C GLU A 419 -2.62 -20.44 -0.66
N TRP A 420 -3.02 -19.61 0.30
CA TRP A 420 -2.46 -19.62 1.65
C TRP A 420 -2.65 -20.96 2.33
N ASP A 421 -3.87 -21.50 2.33
CA ASP A 421 -4.16 -22.82 2.90
C ASP A 421 -3.30 -23.91 2.24
N SER A 422 -3.17 -23.90 0.91
CA SER A 422 -2.37 -24.86 0.17
C SER A 422 -0.87 -24.79 0.52
N LEU A 423 -0.28 -23.59 0.51
CA LEU A 423 1.14 -23.39 0.83
C LEU A 423 1.45 -23.82 2.27
N LEU A 424 0.61 -23.42 3.23
CA LEU A 424 0.83 -23.70 4.64
C LEU A 424 0.65 -25.19 4.96
N ALA A 425 -0.32 -25.86 4.33
CA ALA A 425 -0.52 -27.29 4.48
C ALA A 425 0.72 -28.11 4.06
N GLU A 426 1.39 -27.70 2.98
CA GLU A 426 2.62 -28.36 2.49
C GLU A 426 3.74 -28.36 3.53
N VAL A 427 3.85 -27.27 4.31
CA VAL A 427 4.84 -27.15 5.39
C VAL A 427 4.28 -27.55 6.75
N GLY A 428 3.09 -28.15 6.85
CA GLY A 428 2.50 -28.58 8.12
C GLY A 428 2.18 -27.43 9.08
N MET A 429 1.71 -26.31 8.51
CA MET A 429 1.08 -25.19 9.20
C MET A 429 -0.37 -25.06 8.73
N LYS A 430 -1.16 -24.21 9.39
CA LYS A 430 -2.52 -23.89 8.95
C LYS A 430 -2.88 -22.45 9.26
N VAL A 431 -3.74 -21.88 8.43
CA VAL A 431 -4.40 -20.60 8.72
C VAL A 431 -5.33 -20.80 9.91
N VAL A 432 -5.14 -20.00 10.96
CA VAL A 432 -6.07 -19.89 12.08
C VAL A 432 -7.17 -18.90 11.69
N LYS A 433 -6.76 -17.74 11.18
CA LYS A 433 -7.67 -16.67 10.76
C LYS A 433 -6.96 -15.66 9.86
N ILE A 434 -7.68 -15.15 8.87
CA ILE A 434 -7.26 -13.94 8.13
C ILE A 434 -7.98 -12.75 8.77
N TRP A 435 -7.20 -11.84 9.34
CA TRP A 435 -7.70 -10.61 9.95
C TRP A 435 -7.65 -9.50 8.91
N PRO A 436 -8.79 -9.04 8.38
CA PRO A 436 -8.80 -7.87 7.53
C PRO A 436 -8.42 -6.66 8.38
N THR A 437 -7.74 -5.69 7.79
CA THR A 437 -7.42 -4.42 8.44
C THR A 437 -8.04 -3.28 7.65
N ARG A 438 -8.18 -2.11 8.27
CA ARG A 438 -8.56 -0.86 7.60
C ARG A 438 -7.38 -0.28 6.82
N SER A 439 -6.78 -1.12 5.99
CA SER A 439 -5.71 -0.86 5.04
C SER A 439 -5.84 -1.83 3.86
N GLU A 440 -4.87 -1.81 2.94
CA GLU A 440 -4.78 -2.78 1.83
C GLU A 440 -4.18 -4.14 2.23
N PHE A 441 -3.69 -4.26 3.47
CA PHE A 441 -3.10 -5.50 3.99
C PHE A 441 -4.06 -6.24 4.92
N SER A 442 -3.88 -7.56 4.99
CA SER A 442 -4.48 -8.40 6.01
C SER A 442 -3.41 -9.07 6.86
N VAL A 443 -3.75 -9.49 8.07
CA VAL A 443 -2.87 -10.32 8.91
C VAL A 443 -3.35 -11.76 8.81
N VAL A 444 -2.58 -12.62 8.16
CA VAL A 444 -2.77 -14.07 8.12
C VAL A 444 -2.16 -14.66 9.39
N GLU A 445 -3.01 -15.02 10.35
CA GLU A 445 -2.59 -15.67 11.59
C GLU A 445 -2.46 -17.18 11.37
N ILE A 446 -1.29 -17.71 11.73
CA ILE A 446 -0.86 -19.07 11.38
C ILE A 446 -0.38 -19.78 12.65
N SER A 447 -0.75 -21.06 12.75
CA SER A 447 -0.22 -21.99 13.76
C SER A 447 0.39 -23.22 13.10
N LEU A 448 1.09 -24.03 13.90
CA LEU A 448 1.40 -25.40 13.51
C LEU A 448 0.08 -26.20 13.29
N ALA A 449 0.09 -27.12 12.32
CA ALA A 449 -1.07 -27.90 11.92
C ALA A 449 -1.53 -28.90 13.00
#